data_AF-A0A6G3MJL5-F1
#
_entry.id   AF-A0A6G3MJL5-F1
#
_cell.length_a   1.000
_cell.length_b   1.000
_cell.length_c   1.000
_cell.angle_alpha   90.00
_cell.angle_beta   90.00
_cell.angle_gamma   90.00
#
_symmetry.space_group_name_H-M   'P 1'
#
loop_
_entity.id
_entity.type
_entity.pdbx_description
1 polymer ?
#
loop_
_entity_poly.entity_id
_entity_poly.type
_entity_poly.pdbx_seq_one_letter_code
_entity_poly.pdbx_strand_id
1 'polypeptide(L)'
;YYFYFVMPDRLFTTRKRLMENLKHRHAYLSDDVEKVLFDVDRKWFCSENPYYDLPKSIGHGAIISAPHVHAYSLECFRKRLKKPGCRVLDVGSGSGYLTLCMSLMNGSTGTVIGIDHFEELIELAKNNISKAGYDHLLDEHKIKFICFECFFYV
;
A
#
# COMPACT_ATOMS: atom_id res chain seq x y z
N TYR A 1 7.23 1.27 -19.69
CA TYR A 1 7.62 2.70 -19.83
C TYR A 1 6.39 3.58 -20.12
N TYR A 2 5.35 3.51 -19.30
CA TYR A 2 4.16 4.36 -19.44
C TYR A 2 4.04 5.27 -18.21
N PHE A 3 4.00 6.57 -18.50
CA PHE A 3 3.53 7.68 -17.67
C PHE A 3 4.27 8.00 -16.35
N TYR A 4 5.41 8.68 -16.47
CA TYR A 4 5.85 9.66 -15.47
C TYR A 4 5.86 11.06 -16.10
N PHE A 5 4.69 11.62 -16.40
CA PHE A 5 4.58 13.07 -16.64
C PHE A 5 4.27 13.74 -15.30
N VAL A 6 5.33 14.00 -14.52
CA VAL A 6 5.25 14.68 -13.23
C VAL A 6 5.27 16.19 -13.49
N MET A 7 4.15 16.86 -13.23
CA MET A 7 4.13 18.32 -13.18
C MET A 7 4.85 18.81 -11.90
N PRO A 8 5.74 19.83 -11.95
CA PRO A 8 6.68 20.19 -10.88
C PRO A 8 6.07 20.69 -9.56
N ASP A 9 4.78 21.04 -9.50
CA ASP A 9 4.19 21.78 -8.35
C ASP A 9 3.75 20.93 -7.13
N ARG A 10 4.24 19.70 -6.93
CA ARG A 10 3.61 18.76 -5.98
C ARG A 10 4.51 18.27 -4.84
N LEU A 11 4.93 19.20 -4.00
CA LEU A 11 5.53 18.89 -2.70
C LEU A 11 4.46 19.11 -1.61
N PHE A 12 3.81 18.04 -1.16
CA PHE A 12 2.86 18.11 -0.05
C PHE A 12 3.56 17.77 1.26
N THR A 13 3.44 18.64 2.26
CA THR A 13 4.12 18.45 3.55
C THR A 13 3.26 17.70 4.57
N THR A 14 1.97 17.50 4.31
CA THR A 14 1.05 16.87 5.27
C THR A 14 0.14 15.84 4.60
N ARG A 15 -0.24 14.82 5.37
CA ARG A 15 -1.24 13.80 5.01
C ARG A 15 -2.57 14.41 4.55
N LYS A 16 -3.06 15.43 5.27
CA LYS A 16 -4.32 16.12 4.92
C LYS A 16 -4.25 16.73 3.53
N ARG A 17 -3.16 17.45 3.23
CA ARG A 17 -2.98 18.09 1.92
C ARG A 17 -2.84 17.06 0.80
N LEU A 18 -2.13 15.94 1.02
CA LEU A 18 -2.10 14.84 0.06
C LEU A 18 -3.52 14.35 -0.27
N MET A 19 -4.35 14.08 0.75
CA MET A 19 -5.71 13.58 0.54
C MET A 19 -6.63 14.59 -0.17
N GLU A 20 -6.58 15.86 0.21
CA GLU A 20 -7.33 16.93 -0.48
C GLU A 20 -6.98 17.00 -1.97
N ASN A 21 -5.69 16.84 -2.30
CA ASN A 21 -5.24 16.83 -3.70
C ASN A 21 -5.66 15.57 -4.45
N LEU A 22 -5.61 14.40 -3.80
CA LEU A 22 -6.09 13.16 -4.40
C LEU A 22 -7.58 13.28 -4.71
N LYS A 23 -8.41 13.77 -3.77
CA LYS A 23 -9.84 14.03 -4.01
C LYS A 23 -10.09 14.98 -5.18
N HIS A 24 -9.41 16.13 -5.17
CA HIS A 24 -9.61 17.16 -6.18
C HIS A 24 -9.28 16.64 -7.60
N ARG A 25 -8.26 15.78 -7.73
CA ARG A 25 -7.79 15.29 -9.03
C ARG A 25 -8.45 13.99 -9.47
N HIS A 26 -8.92 13.19 -8.53
CA HIS A 26 -9.47 11.87 -8.76
C HIS A 26 -10.89 11.82 -8.21
N ALA A 27 -11.82 12.47 -8.94
CA ALA A 27 -13.24 12.52 -8.58
C ALA A 27 -13.93 11.15 -8.48
N TYR A 28 -13.25 10.06 -8.84
CA TYR A 28 -13.72 8.69 -8.70
C TYR A 28 -13.45 8.07 -7.32
N LEU A 29 -12.72 8.75 -6.43
CA LEU A 29 -12.42 8.26 -5.08
C LEU A 29 -13.69 8.16 -4.23
N SER A 30 -14.00 6.95 -3.81
CA SER A 30 -15.07 6.57 -2.89
C SER A 30 -14.63 6.82 -1.44
N ASP A 31 -15.59 7.18 -0.59
CA ASP A 31 -15.33 7.52 0.82
C ASP A 31 -14.59 6.42 1.60
N ASP A 32 -14.83 5.16 1.29
CA ASP A 32 -14.16 4.03 1.94
C ASP A 32 -12.70 3.87 1.54
N VAL A 33 -12.36 4.11 0.27
CA VAL A 33 -10.95 4.11 -0.18
C VAL A 33 -10.22 5.31 0.38
N GLU A 34 -10.84 6.48 0.35
CA GLU A 34 -10.27 7.68 0.96
C GLU A 34 -10.01 7.47 2.46
N LYS A 35 -11.01 6.94 3.19
CA LYS A 35 -10.88 6.67 4.61
C LYS A 35 -9.68 5.76 4.90
N VAL A 36 -9.52 4.67 4.14
CA VAL A 36 -8.41 3.73 4.38
C VAL A 36 -7.05 4.34 4.05
N LEU A 37 -6.94 5.11 2.95
CA LEU A 37 -5.71 5.81 2.57
C LEU A 37 -5.33 6.90 3.55
N PHE A 38 -6.35 7.56 4.13
CA PHE A 38 -6.14 8.44 5.25
C PHE A 38 -5.65 7.59 6.41
N ASP A 39 -6.49 6.76 7.05
CA ASP A 39 -6.19 6.00 8.27
C ASP A 39 -4.79 5.39 8.31
N VAL A 40 -4.40 4.70 7.23
CA VAL A 40 -3.05 4.16 7.06
C VAL A 40 -2.05 5.29 6.75
N ASP A 41 -1.39 5.80 7.79
CA ASP A 41 -0.39 6.85 7.65
C ASP A 41 0.83 6.34 6.86
N ARG A 42 0.97 6.85 5.63
CA ARG A 42 2.03 6.47 4.69
C ARG A 42 3.45 6.71 5.22
N LYS A 43 3.64 7.59 6.23
CA LYS A 43 4.96 7.82 6.84
C LYS A 43 5.60 6.56 7.43
N TRP A 44 4.79 5.59 7.85
CA TRP A 44 5.29 4.33 8.39
C TRP A 44 5.84 3.40 7.32
N PHE A 45 5.54 3.67 6.05
CA PHE A 45 5.86 2.82 4.89
C PHE A 45 6.84 3.50 3.93
N CYS A 46 7.20 4.75 4.21
CA CYS A 46 8.01 5.61 3.35
C CYS A 46 8.75 6.63 4.23
N SER A 47 10.07 6.50 4.33
CA SER A 47 10.90 7.38 5.16
C SER A 47 10.99 8.79 4.59
N GLU A 48 11.21 8.92 3.29
CA GLU A 48 11.49 10.21 2.65
C GLU A 48 10.26 10.81 1.97
N ASN A 49 9.90 12.02 2.39
CA ASN A 49 8.82 12.81 1.79
C ASN A 49 7.54 11.97 1.56
N PRO A 50 6.99 11.32 2.61
CA PRO A 50 5.94 10.30 2.48
C PRO A 50 4.65 10.80 1.82
N TYR A 51 4.40 12.10 1.88
CA TYR A 51 3.18 12.71 1.37
C TYR A 51 3.33 13.27 -0.05
N TYR A 52 4.50 13.15 -0.66
CA TYR A 52 4.66 13.55 -2.06
C TYR A 52 3.97 12.51 -2.93
N ASP A 53 3.25 12.98 -3.95
CA ASP A 53 2.53 12.12 -4.88
C ASP A 53 3.47 11.50 -5.93
N LEU A 54 4.50 10.80 -5.45
CA LEU A 54 5.61 10.24 -6.23
C LEU A 54 6.02 8.88 -5.67
N PRO A 55 6.59 7.99 -6.51
CA PRO A 55 7.28 6.81 -6.02
C PRO A 55 8.45 7.18 -5.13
N LYS A 56 8.73 6.35 -4.13
CA LYS A 56 9.87 6.53 -3.22
C LYS A 56 10.60 5.22 -3.04
N SER A 57 11.93 5.27 -2.98
CA SER A 57 12.73 4.07 -2.75
C SER A 57 12.48 3.53 -1.34
N ILE A 58 12.48 2.20 -1.22
CA ILE A 58 12.35 1.48 0.05
C ILE A 58 13.54 0.54 0.29
N GLY A 59 14.65 0.74 -0.42
CA GLY A 59 15.80 -0.16 -0.42
C GLY A 59 15.68 -1.28 -1.45
N HIS A 60 16.75 -2.09 -1.61
CA HIS A 60 16.80 -3.29 -2.46
C HIS A 60 16.36 -3.08 -3.92
N GLY A 61 16.57 -1.87 -4.47
CA GLY A 61 16.13 -1.52 -5.82
C GLY A 61 14.60 -1.39 -5.98
N ALA A 62 13.84 -1.49 -4.90
CA ALA A 62 12.38 -1.41 -4.88
C ALA A 62 11.87 0.00 -4.53
N ILE A 63 10.59 0.23 -4.87
CA ILE A 63 9.87 1.46 -4.58
C ILE A 63 8.52 1.18 -3.91
N ILE A 64 8.08 2.09 -3.04
CA ILE A 64 6.67 2.26 -2.74
C ILE A 64 6.04 3.16 -3.80
N SER A 65 5.02 2.64 -4.49
CA SER A 65 4.29 3.36 -5.56
C SER A 65 3.68 4.67 -5.07
N ALA A 66 3.49 5.62 -5.99
CA ALA A 66 2.90 6.92 -5.67
C ALA A 66 1.49 6.78 -5.06
N PRO A 67 1.09 7.66 -4.13
CA PRO A 67 -0.25 7.68 -3.54
C PRO A 67 -1.41 7.52 -4.53
N HIS A 68 -1.39 8.21 -5.68
CA HIS A 68 -2.47 8.07 -6.68
C HIS A 68 -2.56 6.66 -7.29
N VAL A 69 -1.45 5.92 -7.38
CA VAL A 69 -1.44 4.53 -7.87
C VAL A 69 -2.14 3.61 -6.87
N HIS A 70 -1.92 3.79 -5.57
CA HIS A 70 -2.63 3.04 -4.54
C HIS A 70 -4.12 3.39 -4.52
N ALA A 71 -4.47 4.67 -4.63
CA ALA A 71 -5.85 5.12 -4.76
C ALA A 71 -6.58 4.46 -5.93
N TYR A 72 -5.96 4.48 -7.11
CA TYR A 72 -6.52 3.82 -8.29
C TYR A 72 -6.69 2.29 -8.08
N SER A 73 -5.66 1.63 -7.53
CA SER A 73 -5.68 0.17 -7.31
C SER A 73 -6.79 -0.26 -6.35
N LEU A 74 -6.93 0.46 -5.23
CA LEU A 74 -7.98 0.17 -4.24
C LEU A 74 -9.37 0.39 -4.83
N GLU A 75 -9.56 1.43 -5.65
CA GLU A 75 -10.83 1.65 -6.37
C GLU A 75 -11.18 0.52 -7.33
N CYS A 76 -10.20 0.06 -8.13
CA CYS A 76 -10.41 -1.06 -9.05
C CYS A 76 -10.86 -2.34 -8.33
N PHE A 77 -10.33 -2.61 -7.13
CA PHE A 77 -10.64 -3.81 -6.37
C PHE A 77 -11.74 -3.65 -5.33
N ARG A 78 -12.21 -2.42 -5.08
CA ARG A 78 -13.13 -2.05 -3.99
C ARG A 78 -14.31 -2.99 -3.79
N LYS A 79 -15.04 -3.29 -4.88
CA LYS A 79 -16.21 -4.18 -4.83
C LYS A 79 -15.85 -5.64 -4.51
N ARG A 80 -14.66 -6.10 -4.91
CA ARG A 80 -14.19 -7.46 -4.67
C ARG A 80 -13.66 -7.62 -3.25
N LEU A 81 -12.91 -6.63 -2.76
CA LEU A 81 -12.37 -6.60 -1.40
C LEU A 81 -13.48 -6.73 -0.34
N LYS A 82 -14.65 -6.13 -0.59
CA LYS A 82 -15.77 -6.19 0.36
C LYS A 82 -16.54 -7.51 0.38
N LYS A 83 -16.21 -8.48 -0.49
CA LYS A 83 -16.91 -9.77 -0.48
C LYS A 83 -16.49 -10.56 0.77
N PRO A 84 -17.44 -11.10 1.55
CA PRO A 84 -17.11 -11.95 2.70
C PRO A 84 -16.16 -13.09 2.32
N GLY A 85 -15.11 -13.29 3.12
CA GLY A 85 -14.10 -14.32 2.89
C GLY A 85 -13.20 -14.08 1.67
N CYS A 86 -13.13 -12.85 1.13
CA CYS A 86 -12.27 -12.56 -0.01
C CYS A 86 -10.79 -12.80 0.34
N ARG A 87 -10.12 -13.56 -0.54
CA ARG A 87 -8.68 -13.85 -0.45
C ARG A 87 -7.96 -13.05 -1.51
N VAL A 88 -6.97 -12.28 -1.10
CA VAL A 88 -6.21 -11.36 -1.95
C VAL A 88 -4.75 -11.78 -1.97
N LEU A 89 -4.13 -11.72 -3.15
CA LEU A 89 -2.70 -11.88 -3.33
C LEU A 89 -2.12 -10.56 -3.85
N ASP A 90 -1.17 -10.01 -3.10
CA ASP A 90 -0.43 -8.80 -3.44
C ASP A 90 0.99 -9.19 -3.88
N VAL A 91 1.23 -9.17 -5.20
CA VAL A 91 2.50 -9.62 -5.79
C VAL A 91 3.46 -8.44 -5.91
N GLY A 92 4.62 -8.54 -5.27
CA GLY A 92 5.54 -7.42 -5.10
C GLY A 92 5.07 -6.49 -3.98
N SER A 93 4.80 -7.06 -2.81
CA SER A 93 4.20 -6.35 -1.68
C SER A 93 5.07 -5.20 -1.15
N GLY A 94 6.38 -5.22 -1.40
CA GLY A 94 7.30 -4.13 -1.13
C GLY A 94 7.20 -3.62 0.30
N SER A 95 6.76 -2.38 0.48
CA SER A 95 6.68 -1.77 1.82
C SER A 95 5.55 -2.32 2.70
N GLY A 96 4.61 -3.08 2.14
CA GLY A 96 3.41 -3.59 2.82
C GLY A 96 2.23 -2.61 2.86
N TYR A 97 2.36 -1.39 2.30
CA TYR A 97 1.32 -0.36 2.38
C TYR A 97 0.01 -0.79 1.73
N LEU A 98 0.07 -1.24 0.47
CA LEU A 98 -1.13 -1.64 -0.26
C LEU A 98 -1.75 -2.90 0.36
N THR A 99 -0.92 -3.84 0.80
CA THR A 99 -1.34 -5.06 1.51
C THR A 99 -2.18 -4.71 2.74
N LEU A 100 -1.73 -3.77 3.57
CA LEU A 100 -2.47 -3.31 4.75
C LEU A 100 -3.78 -2.61 4.36
N CYS A 101 -3.75 -1.67 3.40
CA CYS A 101 -4.96 -1.00 2.94
C CYS A 101 -6.02 -1.99 2.43
N MET A 102 -5.60 -2.99 1.65
CA MET A 102 -6.50 -4.05 1.18
C MET A 102 -7.08 -4.84 2.35
N SER A 103 -6.27 -5.19 3.36
CA SER A 103 -6.73 -5.94 4.53
C SER A 103 -7.80 -5.18 5.32
N LEU A 104 -7.62 -3.87 5.52
CA LEU A 104 -8.60 -3.03 6.23
C LEU A 104 -9.92 -2.87 5.46
N MET A 105 -9.89 -3.01 4.14
CA MET A 105 -11.10 -3.02 3.30
C MET A 105 -11.74 -4.41 3.17
N ASN A 106 -11.02 -5.48 3.55
CA ASN A 106 -11.41 -6.88 3.34
C ASN A 106 -12.28 -7.47 4.47
N GLY A 107 -12.75 -6.61 5.39
CA GLY A 107 -13.65 -6.99 6.48
C GLY A 107 -13.07 -8.04 7.44
N SER A 108 -13.89 -8.52 8.37
CA SER A 108 -13.45 -9.42 9.46
C SER A 108 -13.21 -10.87 9.03
N THR A 109 -13.58 -11.27 7.82
CA THR A 109 -13.44 -12.66 7.33
C THR A 109 -12.45 -12.80 6.18
N GLY A 110 -11.98 -11.69 5.61
CA GLY A 110 -11.02 -11.68 4.52
C GLY A 110 -9.59 -12.04 4.96
N THR A 111 -8.74 -12.28 3.97
CA THR A 111 -7.30 -12.49 4.16
C THR A 111 -6.52 -11.90 2.99
N VAL A 112 -5.39 -11.30 3.27
CA VAL A 112 -4.46 -10.76 2.25
C VAL A 112 -3.10 -11.42 2.43
N ILE A 113 -2.54 -11.93 1.35
CA ILE A 113 -1.19 -12.49 1.31
C ILE A 113 -0.34 -11.55 0.47
N GLY A 114 0.68 -10.94 1.08
CA GLY A 114 1.72 -10.20 0.38
C GLY A 114 2.90 -11.12 0.06
N ILE A 115 3.39 -11.06 -1.17
CA ILE A 115 4.59 -11.82 -1.57
C ILE A 115 5.64 -10.89 -2.15
N ASP A 116 6.90 -11.17 -1.82
CA ASP A 116 8.07 -10.51 -2.39
C ASP A 116 9.23 -11.50 -2.45
N HIS A 117 10.26 -11.15 -3.20
CA HIS A 117 11.43 -12.01 -3.47
C HIS A 117 12.68 -11.60 -2.69
N PHE A 118 12.60 -10.51 -1.91
CA PHE A 118 13.62 -10.10 -0.96
C PHE A 118 13.09 -10.26 0.47
N GLU A 119 13.78 -11.05 1.29
CA GLU A 119 13.39 -11.29 2.69
C GLU A 119 13.38 -9.97 3.48
N GLU A 120 14.31 -9.06 3.17
CA GLU A 120 14.39 -7.76 3.82
C GLU A 120 13.16 -6.88 3.55
N LEU A 121 12.53 -7.04 2.37
CA LEU A 121 11.26 -6.34 2.07
C LEU A 121 10.09 -6.99 2.83
N ILE A 122 10.12 -8.30 3.05
CA ILE A 122 9.13 -9.00 3.88
C ILE A 122 9.22 -8.54 5.34
N GLU A 123 10.42 -8.45 5.89
CA GLU A 123 10.66 -7.92 7.23
C GLU A 123 10.28 -6.44 7.33
N LEU A 124 10.66 -5.63 6.35
CA LEU A 124 10.27 -4.23 6.26
C LEU A 124 8.74 -4.07 6.28
N ALA A 125 8.02 -4.88 5.50
CA ALA A 125 6.56 -4.82 5.44
C ALA A 125 5.91 -5.14 6.79
N LYS A 126 6.34 -6.23 7.45
CA LYS A 126 5.87 -6.60 8.79
C LYS A 126 6.15 -5.46 9.79
N ASN A 127 7.38 -4.95 9.82
CA ASN A 127 7.80 -3.88 10.71
C ASN A 127 7.01 -2.57 10.49
N ASN A 128 6.70 -2.24 9.24
CA ASN A 128 5.91 -1.04 8.93
C ASN A 128 4.47 -1.17 9.42
N ILE A 129 3.86 -2.35 9.26
CA ILE A 129 2.51 -2.64 9.79
C ILE A 129 2.48 -2.55 11.31
N SER A 130 3.50 -3.09 11.98
CA SER A 130 3.67 -2.97 13.43
C SER A 130 3.79 -1.51 13.88
N LYS A 131 4.67 -0.73 13.24
CA LYS A 131 4.81 0.71 13.53
C LYS A 131 3.52 1.50 13.27
N ALA A 132 2.70 1.05 12.32
CA ALA A 132 1.40 1.62 12.04
C ALA A 132 0.30 1.21 13.04
N GLY A 133 0.59 0.30 13.99
CA GLY A 133 -0.32 -0.14 15.05
C GLY A 133 -1.29 -1.24 14.64
N TYR A 134 -0.96 -2.02 13.61
CA TYR A 134 -1.83 -3.06 13.05
C TYR A 134 -1.28 -4.49 13.25
N ASP A 135 -0.46 -4.71 14.28
CA ASP A 135 0.15 -6.02 14.62
C ASP A 135 -0.88 -7.15 14.72
N HIS A 136 -2.04 -6.88 15.30
CA HIS A 136 -3.13 -7.84 15.45
C HIS A 136 -3.55 -8.49 14.12
N LEU A 137 -3.41 -7.79 12.98
CA LEU A 137 -3.74 -8.36 11.67
C LEU A 137 -2.73 -9.43 11.23
N LEU A 138 -1.48 -9.35 11.67
CA LEU A 138 -0.46 -10.37 11.46
C LEU A 138 -0.71 -11.57 12.39
N ASP A 139 -0.98 -11.29 13.67
CA ASP A 139 -1.23 -12.28 14.71
C ASP A 139 -2.48 -13.12 14.42
N GLU A 140 -3.58 -12.48 14.01
CA GLU A 140 -4.83 -13.11 13.60
C GLU A 140 -4.76 -13.74 12.19
N HIS A 141 -3.60 -13.69 11.54
CA HIS A 141 -3.38 -14.23 10.20
C HIS A 141 -4.28 -13.64 9.11
N LYS A 142 -4.77 -12.40 9.32
CA LYS A 142 -5.48 -11.60 8.30
C LYS A 142 -4.54 -11.10 7.22
N ILE A 143 -3.31 -10.80 7.62
CA ILE A 143 -2.21 -10.50 6.71
C ILE A 143 -1.15 -11.60 6.89
N LYS A 144 -0.66 -12.12 5.76
CA LYS A 144 0.52 -13.00 5.73
C LYS A 144 1.50 -12.47 4.72
N PHE A 145 2.78 -12.49 5.06
CA PHE A 145 3.85 -12.20 4.11
C PHE A 145 4.66 -13.46 3.85
N ILE A 146 4.94 -13.73 2.58
CA ILE A 146 5.70 -14.89 2.14
C ILE A 146 6.83 -14.40 1.23
N CYS A 147 8.06 -14.69 1.62
CA CYS A 147 9.19 -14.59 0.71
C CYS A 147 9.15 -15.75 -0.28
N PHE A 148 9.31 -15.48 -1.57
CA PHE A 148 9.47 -16.53 -2.57
C PHE A 148 10.85 -16.46 -3.19
N GLU A 149 11.53 -17.59 -3.21
CA GLU A 149 12.80 -17.72 -3.92
C GLU A 149 12.54 -17.75 -5.42
N CYS A 150 12.88 -16.67 -6.10
CA CYS A 150 13.15 -16.74 -7.53
C CYS A 150 14.57 -17.24 -7.72
N PHE A 151 14.74 -18.52 -8.08
CA PHE A 151 15.98 -19.03 -8.67
C PHE A 151 16.20 -18.38 -10.04
N PHE A 152 16.62 -17.11 -10.07
CA PHE A 152 17.26 -16.56 -11.25
C PHE A 152 18.70 -17.07 -11.27
N TYR A 153 18.88 -18.26 -11.86
CA TYR A 153 20.18 -18.60 -12.45
C TYR A 153 20.45 -17.54 -13.52
N VAL A 154 21.39 -16.63 -13.26
CA VAL A 154 22.00 -15.76 -14.27
C VAL A 154 23.37 -16.35 -14.60
#